data_AF-A0A2T2V1C6-F1
#
_entry.id   AF-A0A2T2V1C6-F1
#
_cell.length_a   1.000
_cell.length_b   1.000
_cell.length_c   1.000
_cell.angle_alpha   90.00
_cell.angle_beta   90.00
_cell.angle_gamma   90.00
#
_symmetry.space_group_name_H-M   'P 1'
#
loop_
_entity.id
_entity.type
_entity.pdbx_description
1 polymer ?
#
loop_
_entity_poly.entity_id
_entity_poly.type
_entity_poly.pdbx_seq_one_letter_code
_entity_poly.pdbx_strand_id
1 'polypeptide(L)'
;MPSDDEIHRLRDEVSGDEAIETTFRRLRQDGRSRLEAVRLILDALDVSLSEAKRLLASHDTWQEAQSAAGQETASGGDVEANDDSVPPAPA
;
A
#
# COMPACT_ATOMS: atom_id res chain seq x y z
N MET A 1 -9.28 -12.43 -11.52
CA MET A 1 -8.08 -11.57 -11.50
C MET A 1 -8.43 -10.36 -12.33
N PRO A 2 -8.44 -9.15 -11.76
CA PRO A 2 -8.53 -7.92 -12.54
C PRO A 2 -7.34 -7.82 -13.50
N SER A 3 -7.52 -7.11 -14.61
CA SER A 3 -6.45 -6.86 -15.56
C SER A 3 -5.50 -5.79 -15.01
N ASP A 4 -4.21 -5.88 -15.34
CA ASP A 4 -3.18 -4.89 -14.97
C ASP A 4 -3.59 -3.45 -15.34
N ASP A 5 -4.24 -3.27 -16.49
CA ASP A 5 -4.77 -1.97 -16.94
C ASP A 5 -5.87 -1.41 -16.02
N GLU A 6 -6.69 -2.30 -15.44
CA GLU A 6 -7.74 -1.91 -14.48
C GLU A 6 -7.09 -1.42 -13.18
N ILE A 7 -6.06 -2.13 -12.71
CA ILE A 7 -5.29 -1.78 -11.51
C ILE A 7 -4.53 -0.45 -11.68
N HIS A 8 -3.87 -0.24 -12.82
CA HIS A 8 -3.16 1.02 -13.08
C HIS A 8 -4.08 2.23 -13.14
N ARG A 9 -5.27 2.10 -13.74
CA ARG A 9 -6.27 3.16 -13.72
C ARG A 9 -6.80 3.40 -12.31
N LEU A 10 -7.09 2.34 -11.57
CA LEU A 10 -7.58 2.46 -10.20
C LEU A 10 -6.56 3.18 -9.32
N ARG A 11 -5.26 2.88 -9.45
CA ARG A 11 -4.19 3.52 -8.68
C ARG A 11 -4.19 5.05 -8.80
N ASP A 12 -4.42 5.56 -10.01
CA ASP A 12 -4.54 7.01 -10.27
C ASP A 12 -5.82 7.58 -9.63
N GLU A 13 -6.93 6.83 -9.68
CA GLU A 13 -8.23 7.22 -9.12
C GLU A 13 -8.31 7.12 -7.57
N VAL A 14 -7.39 6.44 -6.89
CA VAL A 14 -7.43 6.21 -5.41
C VAL A 14 -6.39 6.99 -4.61
N SER A 15 -5.68 7.95 -5.21
CA SER A 15 -4.62 8.73 -4.54
C SER A 15 -5.10 9.75 -3.49
N GLY A 16 -6.34 9.65 -2.99
CA GLY A 16 -6.89 10.50 -1.93
C GLY A 16 -8.15 9.92 -1.26
N ASP A 17 -8.46 10.36 -0.04
CA ASP A 17 -9.61 9.89 0.76
C ASP A 17 -10.95 9.97 0.00
N GLU A 18 -11.23 11.15 -0.58
CA GLU A 18 -12.44 11.39 -1.36
C GLU A 18 -12.47 10.52 -2.63
N ALA A 19 -11.30 10.19 -3.15
CA ALA A 19 -11.11 9.39 -4.35
C ALA A 19 -11.35 7.89 -4.07
N ILE A 20 -11.00 7.38 -2.89
CA ILE A 20 -11.28 6.00 -2.45
C ILE A 20 -12.77 5.77 -2.25
N GLU A 21 -13.47 6.66 -1.55
CA GLU A 21 -14.90 6.48 -1.32
C GLU A 21 -15.67 6.54 -2.65
N THR A 22 -15.29 7.46 -3.53
CA THR A 22 -15.91 7.62 -4.85
C THR A 22 -15.66 6.39 -5.73
N THR A 23 -14.45 5.88 -5.73
CA THR A 23 -14.07 4.65 -6.46
C THR A 23 -14.80 3.42 -5.93
N PHE A 24 -14.89 3.27 -4.60
CA PHE A 24 -15.67 2.20 -3.98
C PHE A 24 -17.15 2.26 -4.38
N ARG A 25 -17.74 3.46 -4.38
CA ARG A 25 -19.15 3.66 -4.75
C ARG A 25 -19.38 3.36 -6.23
N ARG A 26 -18.44 3.73 -7.11
CA ARG A 26 -18.47 3.42 -8.54
C ARG A 26 -18.38 1.92 -8.79
N LEU A 27 -17.45 1.21 -8.17
CA LEU A 27 -17.34 -0.26 -8.26
C LEU A 27 -18.63 -0.96 -7.83
N ARG A 28 -19.30 -0.43 -6.80
CA ARG A 28 -20.61 -0.94 -6.35
C ARG A 28 -21.73 -0.68 -7.35
N GLN A 29 -21.68 0.44 -8.08
CA GLN A 29 -22.63 0.75 -9.17
C GLN A 29 -22.39 -0.13 -10.40
N ASP A 30 -21.15 -0.51 -10.66
CA ASP A 30 -20.76 -1.45 -11.73
C ASP A 30 -21.14 -2.91 -11.42
N GLY A 31 -21.81 -3.17 -10.31
CA GLY A 31 -22.30 -4.49 -9.91
C GLY A 31 -21.27 -5.37 -9.21
N ARG A 32 -20.08 -4.84 -8.88
CA ARG A 32 -19.07 -5.59 -8.11
C ARG A 32 -19.56 -5.83 -6.68
N SER A 33 -19.22 -7.00 -6.14
CA SER A 33 -19.50 -7.26 -4.73
C SER A 33 -18.66 -6.35 -3.83
N ARG A 34 -19.14 -6.10 -2.59
CA ARG A 34 -18.40 -5.29 -1.60
C ARG A 34 -16.97 -5.81 -1.40
N LEU A 35 -16.81 -7.12 -1.34
CA LEU A 35 -15.53 -7.77 -1.10
C LEU A 35 -14.59 -7.65 -2.30
N GLU A 36 -15.12 -7.77 -3.53
CA GLU A 36 -14.33 -7.51 -4.74
C GLU A 36 -13.90 -6.06 -4.84
N ALA A 37 -14.80 -5.11 -4.54
CA ALA A 37 -14.48 -3.69 -4.57
C ALA A 37 -13.35 -3.34 -3.60
N VAL A 38 -13.39 -3.88 -2.37
CA VAL A 38 -12.31 -3.68 -1.39
C VAL A 38 -11.00 -4.31 -1.88
N ARG A 39 -11.04 -5.53 -2.44
CA ARG A 39 -9.83 -6.18 -2.96
C ARG A 39 -9.19 -5.37 -4.09
N LEU A 40 -9.98 -4.84 -5.01
CA LEU A 40 -9.50 -3.99 -6.11
C LEU A 40 -8.83 -2.73 -5.61
N ILE A 41 -9.42 -2.07 -4.61
CA ILE A 41 -8.87 -0.86 -4.01
C ILE A 41 -7.54 -1.19 -3.31
N LEU A 42 -7.48 -2.25 -2.52
CA LEU A 42 -6.25 -2.67 -1.84
C LEU A 42 -5.12 -3.03 -2.82
N ASP A 43 -5.47 -3.74 -3.90
CA ASP A 43 -4.53 -4.12 -4.96
C ASP A 43 -4.01 -2.89 -5.72
N ALA A 44 -4.89 -1.92 -6.01
CA ALA A 44 -4.52 -0.66 -6.64
C ALA A 44 -3.63 0.23 -5.76
N LEU A 45 -3.78 0.11 -4.44
CA LEU A 45 -2.96 0.81 -3.46
C LEU A 45 -1.64 0.07 -3.18
N ASP A 46 -1.47 -1.15 -3.69
CA ASP A 46 -0.36 -2.07 -3.37
C ASP A 46 -0.24 -2.35 -1.86
N VAL A 47 -1.38 -2.42 -1.17
CA VAL A 47 -1.44 -2.61 0.30
C VAL A 47 -2.14 -3.92 0.63
N SER A 48 -1.54 -4.72 1.50
CA SER A 48 -2.20 -5.94 1.99
C SER A 48 -3.37 -5.63 2.92
N LEU A 49 -4.37 -6.52 3.01
CA LEU A 49 -5.54 -6.32 3.89
C LEU A 49 -5.13 -6.16 5.36
N SER A 50 -4.10 -6.88 5.80
CA SER A 50 -3.54 -6.80 7.14
C SER A 50 -2.92 -5.43 7.41
N GLU A 51 -2.23 -4.89 6.42
CA GLU A 51 -1.54 -3.61 6.49
C GLU A 51 -2.53 -2.45 6.46
N ALA A 52 -3.51 -2.49 5.55
CA ALA A 52 -4.61 -1.54 5.53
C ALA A 52 -5.36 -1.52 6.87
N LYS A 53 -5.59 -2.69 7.49
CA LYS A 53 -6.22 -2.77 8.82
C LYS A 53 -5.35 -2.13 9.91
N ARG A 54 -4.03 -2.30 9.86
CA ARG A 54 -3.10 -1.67 10.79
C ARG A 54 -3.09 -0.15 10.60
N LEU A 55 -3.02 0.31 9.35
CA LEU A 55 -3.01 1.73 9.00
C LEU A 55 -4.31 2.42 9.43
N LEU A 56 -5.48 1.85 9.14
CA LEU A 56 -6.78 2.35 9.62
C LEU A 56 -6.93 2.38 11.13
N ALA A 57 -6.20 1.53 11.87
CA ALA A 57 -6.20 1.54 13.32
C ALA A 57 -5.21 2.57 13.91
N SER A 58 -4.28 3.07 13.10
CA SER A 58 -3.15 3.92 13.53
C SER A 58 -3.26 5.36 13.03
N HIS A 59 -4.07 5.60 11.99
CA HIS A 59 -4.19 6.88 11.31
C HIS A 59 -5.66 7.28 11.15
N ASP A 60 -5.95 8.57 11.36
CA ASP A 60 -7.29 9.14 11.24
C ASP A 60 -7.67 9.42 9.77
N THR A 61 -6.67 9.54 8.88
CA THR A 61 -6.87 9.80 7.45
C THR A 61 -6.13 8.81 6.57
N TRP A 62 -6.66 8.56 5.38
CA TRP A 62 -6.00 7.72 4.39
C TRP A 62 -4.70 8.34 3.87
N GLN A 63 -4.62 9.66 3.77
CA GLN A 63 -3.37 10.34 3.37
C GLN A 63 -2.21 10.08 4.34
N GLU A 64 -2.45 10.13 5.65
CA GLU A 64 -1.43 9.79 6.65
C GLU A 64 -1.03 8.32 6.58
N ALA A 65 -2.02 7.43 6.42
CA ALA A 65 -1.79 6.00 6.22
C ALA A 65 -0.94 5.70 4.97
N GLN A 66 -1.24 6.36 3.84
CA GLN A 66 -0.50 6.18 2.59
C GLN A 66 0.93 6.71 2.69
N SER A 67 1.12 7.84 3.38
CA SER A 67 2.45 8.40 3.62
C SER A 67 3.29 7.47 4.50
N ALA A 68 2.69 6.85 5.52
CA ALA A 68 3.35 5.85 6.36
C ALA A 68 3.69 4.56 5.59
N ALA A 69 2.74 4.06 4.78
CA ALA A 69 2.92 2.87 3.93
C ALA A 69 4.01 3.04 2.84
N GLY A 70 4.12 4.25 2.28
CA GLY A 70 5.19 4.59 1.34
C GLY A 70 6.57 4.74 2.01
N GLN A 71 6.61 5.04 3.31
CA GLN A 71 7.87 5.14 4.06
C GLN A 71 8.41 3.78 4.53
N GLU A 72 7.55 2.80 4.80
CA GLU A 72 7.98 1.44 5.15
C GLU A 72 8.59 0.68 3.97
N THR A 73 8.20 1.00 2.72
CA THR A 73 8.87 0.50 1.51
C THR A 73 10.10 1.29 1.09
N ALA A 74 10.20 2.57 1.50
CA ALA A 74 11.39 3.40 1.25
C ALA A 74 12.52 3.20 2.29
N SER A 75 12.28 2.50 3.39
CA SER A 75 13.35 2.07 4.32
C SER A 75 13.98 0.74 3.88
N GLY A 76 14.41 0.70 2.61
CA GLY A 76 15.04 -0.45 1.95
C GLY A 76 16.39 -0.13 1.29
N GLY A 77 16.99 1.01 1.61
CA GLY A 77 18.36 1.40 1.25
C GLY A 77 18.64 2.72 1.98
N ASP A 78 19.66 2.86 2.82
CA ASP A 78 21.00 2.32 2.75
C ASP A 78 21.46 1.78 4.11
N VAL A 79 21.77 0.48 4.15
CA VAL A 79 22.90 0.01 4.97
C VAL A 79 23.92 -0.52 3.99
N GLU A 80 24.65 0.40 3.37
CA GLU A 80 26.04 0.12 3.00
C GLU A 80 26.84 -0.02 4.32
N ALA A 81 26.63 -1.11 5.03
CA ALA A 81 27.58 -1.60 6.02
C ALA A 81 28.32 -2.72 5.32
N ASN A 82 29.38 -2.31 4.63
CA ASN A 82 30.44 -3.14 4.10
C ASN A 82 30.62 -4.42 4.93
N ASP A 83 30.48 -5.54 4.22
CA ASP A 83 30.98 -6.85 4.60
C ASP A 83 32.48 -6.75 4.98
N ASP A 84 32.85 -7.53 5.99
CA ASP A 84 34.23 -7.82 6.42
C ASP A 84 34.95 -6.81 7.33
N SER A 85 34.75 -6.97 8.64
CA SER A 85 35.74 -6.57 9.65
C SER A 85 35.88 -7.69 10.68
N VAL A 86 36.64 -8.71 10.30
CA VAL A 86 37.13 -9.74 11.21
C VAL A 86 38.16 -9.10 12.15
N PRO A 87 38.02 -9.21 13.49
CA PRO A 87 39.06 -8.72 14.39
C PRO A 87 40.27 -9.68 14.34
N PRO A 88 41.52 -9.17 14.30
CA PRO A 88 42.69 -10.04 14.34
C PRO A 88 42.80 -10.72 15.72
N ALA A 89 43.13 -12.01 15.69
CA ALA A 89 43.31 -12.83 16.89
C ALA A 89 44.46 -12.30 17.78
N PRO A 90 44.36 -12.43 19.11
CA PRO A 90 45.44 -12.06 20.03
C PRO A 90 46.63 -13.01 19.91
N ALA A 91 47.84 -12.45 20.02
CA ALA A 91 49.13 -13.16 20.04
C ALA A 91 49.44 -13.80 21.39
#